data_AF-A0A4Y2R9Z7-F1
#
_entry.id   AF-A0A4Y2R9Z7-F1
#
_cell.length_a   1.000
_cell.length_b   1.000
_cell.length_c   1.000
_cell.angle_alpha   90.00
_cell.angle_beta   90.00
_cell.angle_gamma   90.00
#
_symmetry.space_group_name_H-M   'P 1'
#
loop_
_entity.id
_entity.type
_entity.pdbx_description
1 polymer ?
#
loop_
_entity_poly.entity_id
_entity_poly.type
_entity_poly.pdbx_seq_one_letter_code
_entity_poly.pdbx_strand_id
1 'polypeptide(L)'
;IPEKEESAYISQNSSATAGSDVGEGKRKNCVLRCLLDGGSQVSFIREEISKKLKLQSKGYSNLNIHTFAEKNGKHWRQRKVELTLQNINDPDKFITLEVIEAPAITTAELNSLNPPKVRIPVPQKLK
;
A
#
# COMPACT_ATOMS: atom_id res chain seq x y z
N ILE A 1 25.17 15.35 10.00
CA ILE A 1 23.83 15.87 9.67
C ILE A 1 22.91 14.66 9.70
N PRO A 2 22.00 14.50 10.67
CA PRO A 2 21.14 13.33 10.69
C PRO A 2 20.05 13.50 9.62
N GLU A 3 19.86 12.47 8.81
CA GLU A 3 18.82 12.43 7.79
C GLU A 3 17.45 12.48 8.46
N LYS A 4 16.65 13.45 8.05
CA LYS A 4 15.30 13.69 8.57
C LYS A 4 14.40 12.63 7.94
N GLU A 5 13.89 11.71 8.77
CA GLU A 5 12.94 10.68 8.36
C GLU A 5 11.67 11.37 7.81
N GLU A 6 11.52 11.36 6.48
CA GLU A 6 10.37 11.96 5.80
C GLU A 6 9.17 11.01 5.93
N SER A 7 8.39 11.20 6.99
CA SER A 7 7.13 10.49 7.17
C SER A 7 6.05 11.09 6.27
N ALA A 8 5.59 10.32 5.29
CA ALA A 8 4.46 10.71 4.45
C ALA A 8 3.17 10.84 5.29
N TYR A 9 2.59 12.04 5.31
CA TYR A 9 1.32 12.31 5.99
C TYR A 9 0.17 12.20 4.98
N ILE A 10 -0.69 11.19 5.14
CA ILE A 10 -1.88 11.03 4.30
C ILE A 10 -3.03 11.80 4.96
N SER A 11 -3.32 13.00 4.45
CA SER A 11 -4.52 13.76 4.76
C SER A 11 -5.62 13.38 3.76
N GLN A 12 -6.75 12.85 4.25
CA GLN A 12 -7.91 12.60 3.39
C GLN A 12 -8.79 13.85 3.31
N ASN A 13 -8.89 14.42 2.10
CA ASN A 13 -9.97 15.33 1.73
C ASN A 13 -10.92 14.56 0.80
N SER A 14 -12.04 14.08 1.35
CA SER A 14 -13.14 13.56 0.53
C SER A 14 -13.90 14.75 -0.06
N SER A 15 -13.73 15.04 -1.34
CA SER A 15 -14.62 15.95 -2.08
C SER A 15 -15.81 15.16 -2.61
N ALA A 16 -16.93 15.23 -1.89
CA ALA A 16 -18.23 14.84 -2.42
C ALA A 16 -19.07 16.12 -2.59
N THR A 17 -19.33 16.50 -3.83
CA THR A 17 -20.22 17.60 -4.19
C THR A 17 -21.66 17.10 -4.09
N ALA A 18 -22.35 17.40 -2.98
CA ALA A 18 -23.80 17.51 -2.89
C ALA A 18 -24.12 18.24 -1.57
N GLY A 19 -25.02 19.23 -1.63
CA GLY A 19 -25.16 20.30 -0.66
C GLY A 19 -25.45 19.92 0.80
N SER A 20 -25.12 20.88 1.67
CA SER A 20 -25.69 21.15 2.99
C SER A 20 -25.73 19.99 4.00
N ASP A 21 -24.69 19.88 4.84
CA ASP A 21 -24.81 20.11 6.29
C ASP A 21 -23.42 20.11 6.97
N VAL A 22 -23.21 21.04 7.89
CA VAL A 22 -21.97 21.21 8.64
C VAL A 22 -21.97 20.23 9.81
N GLY A 23 -21.40 19.04 9.60
CA GLY A 23 -21.10 18.08 10.66
C GLY A 23 -19.61 18.06 11.00
N GLU A 24 -19.19 18.79 12.04
CA GLU A 24 -17.86 18.65 12.66
C GLU A 24 -17.72 17.30 13.38
N GLY A 25 -17.60 16.22 12.61
CA GLY A 25 -17.11 14.94 13.11
C GLY A 25 -15.59 15.01 13.23
N LYS A 26 -15.05 14.87 14.46
CA LYS A 26 -13.59 14.74 14.70
C LYS A 26 -12.98 13.71 13.75
N ARG A 27 -12.31 14.19 12.69
CA ARG A 27 -11.69 13.34 11.68
C ARG A 27 -10.52 12.61 12.34
N LYS A 28 -10.56 11.27 12.34
CA LYS A 28 -9.47 10.46 12.91
C LYS A 28 -8.34 10.40 11.88
N ASN A 29 -7.25 11.11 12.15
CA ASN A 29 -6.06 11.04 11.31
C ASN A 29 -5.39 9.67 11.48
N CYS A 30 -5.01 9.04 10.37
CA CYS A 30 -4.31 7.75 10.37
C CYS A 30 -2.96 7.94 9.69
N VAL A 31 -1.86 7.72 10.43
CA VAL A 31 -0.52 7.69 9.86
C VAL A 31 -0.23 6.28 9.36
N LEU A 32 0.22 6.17 8.12
CA LEU A 32 0.56 4.90 7.47
C LEU A 32 2.00 4.97 6.96
N ARG A 33 2.71 3.85 7.04
CA ARG A 33 4.00 3.70 6.37
C ARG A 33 3.76 3.10 4.99
N CYS A 34 4.32 3.73 3.97
CA CYS A 34 4.25 3.28 2.59
C CYS A 34 5.66 2.98 2.08
N LEU A 35 5.80 1.94 1.26
CA LEU A 35 7.01 1.65 0.51
C LEU A 35 6.76 2.05 -0.94
N LEU A 36 7.56 2.98 -1.46
CA LEU A 36 7.54 3.38 -2.86
C LEU A 36 8.51 2.48 -3.63
N ASP A 37 7.98 1.45 -4.27
CA ASP A 37 8.77 0.45 -4.98
C ASP A 37 8.53 0.55 -6.50
N GLY A 38 9.51 1.11 -7.22
CA GLY A 38 9.48 1.21 -8.68
C GLY A 38 9.66 -0.13 -9.41
N GLY A 39 10.04 -1.19 -8.69
CA GLY A 39 10.11 -2.55 -9.22
C GLY A 39 8.75 -3.27 -9.26
N SER A 40 7.74 -2.73 -8.58
CA SER A 40 6.40 -3.31 -8.58
C SER A 40 5.56 -2.78 -9.73
N GLN A 41 4.93 -3.67 -10.49
CA GLN A 41 3.97 -3.30 -11.54
C GLN A 41 2.63 -2.83 -10.98
N VAL A 42 2.31 -3.21 -9.74
CA VAL A 42 1.01 -2.94 -9.11
C VAL A 42 1.20 -2.49 -7.67
N SER A 43 0.37 -1.55 -7.22
CA SER A 43 0.35 -1.13 -5.81
C SER A 43 -0.56 -2.04 -4.98
N PHE A 44 -0.15 -2.32 -3.75
CA PHE A 44 -0.91 -3.15 -2.82
C PHE A 44 -1.22 -2.40 -1.52
N ILE A 45 -2.38 -2.71 -0.93
CA ILE A 45 -2.81 -2.20 0.37
C ILE A 45 -3.35 -3.35 1.22
N ARG A 46 -3.09 -3.31 2.53
CA ARG A 46 -3.70 -4.26 3.45
C ARG A 46 -5.20 -4.04 3.53
N GLU A 47 -5.99 -5.12 3.47
CA GLU A 47 -7.45 -5.05 3.53
C GLU A 47 -7.95 -4.28 4.77
N GLU A 48 -7.32 -4.50 5.93
CA GLU A 48 -7.65 -3.80 7.18
C GLU A 48 -7.47 -2.28 7.07
N ILE A 49 -6.46 -1.83 6.33
CA ILE A 49 -6.16 -0.40 6.12
C ILE A 49 -7.16 0.19 5.14
N SER A 50 -7.45 -0.51 4.05
CA SER A 50 -8.49 -0.09 3.08
C SER A 50 -9.85 0.13 3.78
N LYS A 51 -10.27 -0.83 4.63
CA LYS A 51 -11.49 -0.72 5.44
C LYS A 51 -11.43 0.45 6.42
N LYS A 52 -10.30 0.63 7.12
CA LYS A 52 -10.10 1.73 8.09
C LYS A 52 -10.19 3.10 7.41
N LEU A 53 -9.63 3.23 6.21
CA LEU A 53 -9.68 4.43 5.38
C LEU A 53 -10.98 4.58 4.57
N LYS A 54 -11.87 3.58 4.63
CA LYS A 54 -13.13 3.52 3.87
C LYS A 54 -12.93 3.78 2.38
N LEU A 55 -11.89 3.17 1.78
CA LEU A 55 -11.57 3.40 0.38
C LEU A 55 -12.68 2.85 -0.53
N GLN A 56 -12.94 3.58 -1.62
CA GLN A 56 -13.95 3.19 -2.59
C GLN A 56 -13.45 2.00 -3.41
N SER A 57 -14.30 0.97 -3.52
CA SER A 57 -14.08 -0.13 -4.46
C SER A 57 -14.26 0.33 -5.89
N LYS A 58 -13.27 0.03 -6.75
CA LYS A 58 -13.32 0.18 -8.21
C LYS A 58 -13.51 -1.15 -8.94
N GLY A 59 -13.79 -2.23 -8.19
CA GLY A 59 -14.05 -3.55 -8.74
C GLY A 59 -13.07 -4.59 -8.19
N TYR A 60 -12.67 -5.53 -9.05
CA TYR A 60 -11.82 -6.66 -8.68
C TYR A 60 -10.69 -6.84 -9.70
N SER A 61 -9.58 -7.37 -9.23
CA SER A 61 -8.43 -7.77 -10.05
C SER A 61 -8.09 -9.24 -9.78
N ASN A 62 -7.68 -9.95 -10.82
CA ASN A 62 -7.16 -11.31 -10.69
C ASN A 62 -5.65 -11.24 -10.50
N LEU A 63 -5.16 -11.70 -9.37
CA LEU A 63 -3.75 -11.76 -9.03
C LEU A 63 -3.26 -13.21 -9.12
N ASN A 64 -2.18 -13.43 -9.86
CA ASN A 64 -1.53 -14.73 -9.99
C ASN A 64 -0.19 -14.66 -9.27
N ILE A 65 -0.09 -15.32 -8.12
CA ILE A 65 1.15 -15.35 -7.33
C ILE A 65 1.85 -16.68 -7.58
N HIS A 66 3.05 -16.61 -8.15
CA HIS A 66 3.94 -17.76 -8.30
C HIS A 66 4.90 -17.80 -7.12
N THR A 67 4.92 -18.90 -6.39
CA THR A 67 5.87 -19.12 -5.29
C THR A 67 6.84 -20.23 -5.68
N PHE A 68 8.09 -20.16 -5.20
CA PHE A 68 9.11 -21.15 -5.54
C PHE A 68 8.76 -22.58 -5.07
N ALA A 69 7.87 -22.72 -4.08
CA ALA A 69 7.50 -24.01 -3.50
C ALA A 69 6.32 -24.70 -4.21
N GLU A 70 5.56 -23.98 -5.04
CA GLU A 70 4.33 -24.51 -5.65
C GLU A 70 4.46 -24.52 -7.19
N LYS A 71 4.15 -25.67 -7.80
CA LYS A 71 4.19 -25.85 -9.27
C LYS A 71 3.13 -25.01 -10.00
N ASN A 72 2.05 -24.66 -9.31
CA ASN A 72 0.94 -23.86 -9.84
C ASN A 72 0.87 -22.56 -9.05
N GLY A 73 0.68 -21.43 -9.75
CA GLY A 73 0.44 -20.16 -9.10
C GLY A 73 -0.90 -20.19 -8.36
N LYS A 74 -1.01 -19.45 -7.25
CA LYS A 74 -2.32 -19.24 -6.62
C LYS A 74 -3.04 -18.11 -7.34
N HIS A 75 -4.27 -18.39 -7.77
CA HIS A 75 -5.17 -17.43 -8.42
C HIS A 75 -6.08 -16.78 -7.38
N TRP A 76 -5.91 -15.47 -7.18
CA TRP A 76 -6.61 -14.73 -6.14
C TRP A 76 -7.42 -13.61 -6.77
N ARG A 77 -8.75 -13.64 -6.59
CA ARG A 77 -9.59 -12.51 -6.96
C ARG A 77 -9.61 -11.53 -5.80
N GLN A 78 -8.93 -10.41 -5.96
CA GLN A 78 -8.79 -9.39 -4.93
C GLN A 78 -9.58 -8.14 -5.28
N ARG A 79 -10.05 -7.43 -4.26
CA ARG A 79 -10.72 -6.14 -4.45
C ARG A 79 -9.69 -5.12 -4.92
N LYS A 80 -10.14 -4.21 -5.78
CA LYS A 80 -9.35 -3.06 -6.21
C LYS A 80 -10.01 -1.80 -5.66
N VAL A 81 -9.20 -0.93 -5.06
CA VAL A 81 -9.64 0.30 -4.43
C VAL A 81 -8.88 1.50 -4.97
N GLU A 82 -9.46 2.68 -4.83
CA GLU A 82 -8.83 3.94 -5.20
C GLU A 82 -8.21 4.61 -3.97
N LEU A 83 -6.95 5.02 -4.10
CA LEU A 83 -6.20 5.75 -3.08
C LEU A 83 -5.69 7.06 -3.66
N THR A 84 -6.07 8.17 -3.04
CA THR A 84 -5.53 9.50 -3.40
C THR A 84 -4.48 9.91 -2.37
N LEU A 85 -3.29 10.24 -2.84
CA LEU A 85 -2.20 10.82 -2.05
C LEU A 85 -2.11 12.31 -2.37
N GLN A 86 -2.15 13.15 -1.34
CA GLN A 86 -2.02 14.60 -1.48
C GLN A 86 -0.64 15.04 -0.96
N ASN A 87 -0.01 15.99 -1.65
CA ASN A 87 1.24 16.57 -1.19
C ASN A 87 0.99 17.46 0.03
N ILE A 88 1.76 17.25 1.10
CA ILE A 88 1.63 18.03 2.34
C ILE A 88 2.07 19.50 2.17
N ASN A 89 3.00 19.76 1.25
CA ASN A 89 3.55 21.08 0.99
C ASN A 89 2.77 21.85 -0.08
N ASP A 90 1.90 21.15 -0.83
CA ASP A 90 1.13 21.72 -1.94
C ASP A 90 -0.22 20.98 -2.05
N PRO A 91 -1.28 21.50 -1.41
CA PRO A 91 -2.57 20.80 -1.32
C PRO A 91 -3.27 20.66 -2.69
N ASP A 92 -2.89 21.45 -3.69
CA ASP A 92 -3.46 21.35 -5.03
C ASP A 92 -2.83 20.21 -5.84
N LYS A 93 -1.71 19.63 -5.36
CA LYS A 93 -1.06 18.48 -5.97
C LYS A 93 -1.50 17.18 -5.30
N PHE A 94 -2.18 16.34 -6.09
CA PHE A 94 -2.58 15.00 -5.68
C PHE A 94 -2.31 13.99 -6.79
N ILE A 95 -2.11 12.73 -6.40
CA ILE A 95 -2.05 11.58 -7.30
C ILE A 95 -3.08 10.56 -6.86
N THR A 96 -3.76 9.94 -7.82
CA THR A 96 -4.74 8.89 -7.57
C THR A 96 -4.22 7.58 -8.11
N LEU A 97 -4.25 6.55 -7.28
CA LEU A 97 -3.71 5.23 -7.55
C LEU A 97 -4.84 4.19 -7.48
N GLU A 98 -4.85 3.26 -8.42
CA GLU A 98 -5.56 2.00 -8.27
C GLU A 98 -4.69 1.02 -7.49
N VAL A 99 -5.21 0.52 -6.37
CA VAL A 99 -4.47 -0.31 -5.43
C VAL A 99 -5.22 -1.61 -5.20
N ILE A 100 -4.52 -2.74 -5.20
CA ILE A 100 -5.11 -4.05 -4.94
C ILE A 100 -5.09 -4.32 -3.43
N GLU A 101 -6.24 -4.68 -2.87
CA GLU A 101 -6.30 -5.21 -1.51
C GLU A 101 -5.59 -6.56 -1.44
N ALA A 102 -4.71 -6.74 -0.47
CA ALA A 102 -4.06 -8.01 -0.18
C ALA A 102 -4.08 -8.26 1.33
N PRO A 103 -4.37 -9.50 1.79
CA PRO A 103 -4.42 -9.78 3.23
C PRO A 103 -3.03 -9.71 3.88
N ALA A 104 -1.98 -10.13 3.17
CA ALA A 104 -0.59 -9.93 3.55
C ALA A 104 0.27 -9.84 2.29
N ILE A 105 1.16 -8.85 2.24
CA ILE A 105 2.12 -8.65 1.13
C ILE A 105 3.43 -9.40 1.41
N THR A 106 3.71 -9.71 2.68
CA THR A 106 4.85 -10.51 3.12
C THR A 106 4.47 -11.30 4.37
N THR A 107 5.07 -12.48 4.55
CA THR A 107 5.03 -13.26 5.79
C THR A 107 6.11 -12.84 6.78
N ALA A 108 7.08 -12.02 6.36
CA ALA A 108 8.09 -11.49 7.24
C ALA A 108 7.46 -10.42 8.14
N GLU A 109 7.44 -10.69 9.44
CA GLU A 109 7.17 -9.66 10.44
C GLU A 109 8.32 -8.66 10.41
N LEU A 110 8.04 -7.41 10.03
CA LEU A 110 9.00 -6.31 10.14
C LEU A 110 9.11 -5.85 11.60
N ASN A 111 9.41 -6.77 12.50
CA ASN A 111 9.52 -6.54 13.94
C ASN A 111 10.97 -6.58 14.45
N SER A 112 11.96 -6.80 13.58
CA SER A 112 13.34 -6.95 14.04
C SER A 112 14.21 -5.73 13.73
N LEU A 113 14.72 -5.07 14.77
CA LEU A 113 15.92 -4.22 14.69
C LEU A 113 17.18 -5.00 14.25
N ASN A 114 17.10 -6.32 14.11
CA ASN A 114 18.16 -7.20 13.63
C ASN A 114 17.63 -8.11 12.51
N PRO A 115 17.82 -7.78 11.22
CA PRO A 115 17.36 -8.65 10.14
C PRO A 115 18.08 -10.01 10.21
N PRO A 116 17.38 -11.13 9.94
CA PRO A 116 18.03 -12.43 9.84
C PRO A 116 19.12 -12.36 8.77
N LYS A 117 20.34 -12.80 9.11
CA LYS A 117 21.44 -12.92 8.15
C LYS A 117 21.11 -14.04 7.16
N VAL A 118 20.41 -13.72 6.09
CA VAL A 118 20.14 -14.65 4.99
C VAL A 118 21.38 -14.71 4.10
N ARG A 119 21.98 -15.89 3.97
CA ARG A 119 23.08 -16.13 3.04
C ARG A 119 22.48 -16.33 1.64
N ILE A 120 22.63 -15.34 0.76
CA ILE A 120 22.25 -15.47 -0.65
C ILE A 120 23.36 -16.27 -1.35
N PRO A 121 23.08 -17.46 -1.93
CA PRO A 121 24.06 -18.19 -2.71
C PRO A 121 24.45 -17.37 -3.95
N VAL A 122 25.74 -17.17 -4.15
CA VAL A 122 26.24 -16.58 -5.41
C VAL A 122 26.09 -17.64 -6.50
N PRO A 123 25.45 -17.33 -7.65
CA PRO A 123 25.39 -18.27 -8.77
C PRO A 123 26.81 -18.65 -9.17
N GLN A 124 27.14 -19.93 -9.12
CA GLN A 124 28.38 -20.42 -9.72
C GLN A 124 28.26 -20.22 -11.22
N LYS A 125 29.20 -19.49 -11.83
CA LYS A 125 29.24 -19.35 -13.30
C LYS A 125 29.21 -20.75 -13.91
N LEU A 126 28.24 -21.00 -14.79
CA LEU A 126 28.29 -22.18 -15.66
C LEU A 126 29.62 -22.11 -16.44
N LYS A 127 30.42 -23.16 -16.33
CA LYS A 127 31.65 -23.35 -17.12
C LYS A 127 31.30 -23.70 -18.56
#